data_AF-A0A2Z4GH04-F1
#
_entry.id   AF-A0A2Z4GH04-F1
#
_cell.length_a   1.000
_cell.length_b   1.000
_cell.length_c   1.000
_cell.angle_alpha   90.00
_cell.angle_beta   90.00
_cell.angle_gamma   90.00
#
_symmetry.space_group_name_H-M   'P 1'
#
loop_
_entity.id
_entity.type
_entity.pdbx_description
1 polymer ?
#
loop_
_entity_poly.entity_id
_entity_poly.type
_entity_poly.pdbx_seq_one_letter_code
_entity_poly.pdbx_strand_id
1 'polypeptide(L)'
;MSLVGKKAPIFKAIAAVEGYTLDENFSLEKYIGKNEVLLFFYPKDFTFVCPTELIAFQNKMEEFEKRGVVVVGCSTDTEQTHLAWLRTPRKQGGIQGVNYPIIADTDKTIANNFGVLGGSYQMAENGQLEFVGEPVAFRGTFLIDKEGIVRHEVVNYFPIGRSVDEELRTIDAWQFSQKYGEVCPANWQSGDDTLKESHESVSEYLSANA
;
A
#
# COMPACT_ATOMS: atom_id res chain seq x y z
N MET A 1 -13.02 5.14 7.63
CA MET A 1 -12.63 6.54 7.98
C MET A 1 -11.28 6.77 7.33
N SER A 2 -11.10 7.88 6.63
CA SER A 2 -9.83 8.15 5.93
C SER A 2 -8.66 8.34 6.90
N LEU A 3 -7.48 7.84 6.54
CA LEU A 3 -6.22 8.04 7.27
C LEU A 3 -5.36 9.18 6.72
N VAL A 4 -5.71 9.77 5.57
CA VAL A 4 -4.96 10.89 4.98
C VAL A 4 -4.79 12.03 5.98
N GLY A 5 -3.54 12.50 6.14
CA GLY A 5 -3.14 13.53 7.10
C GLY A 5 -2.95 13.05 8.54
N LYS A 6 -3.16 11.76 8.83
CA LYS A 6 -2.99 11.17 10.17
C LYS A 6 -1.75 10.28 10.23
N LYS A 7 -1.26 10.02 11.45
CA LYS A 7 -0.21 9.03 11.67
C LYS A 7 -0.71 7.63 11.27
N ALA A 8 0.11 6.90 10.52
CA ALA A 8 -0.17 5.52 10.18
C ALA A 8 -0.22 4.68 11.48
N PRO A 9 -1.18 3.75 11.62
CA PRO A 9 -1.22 2.83 12.76
C PRO A 9 0.07 2.04 12.88
N ILE A 10 0.67 2.04 14.07
CA ILE A 10 1.87 1.25 14.38
C ILE A 10 1.45 -0.17 14.78
N PHE A 11 2.26 -1.15 14.37
CA PHE A 11 2.06 -2.57 14.66
C PHE A 11 3.40 -3.27 14.81
N LYS A 12 3.35 -4.48 15.38
CA LYS A 12 4.42 -5.47 15.32
C LYS A 12 3.81 -6.78 14.84
N ALA A 13 4.39 -7.36 13.79
CA ALA A 13 3.91 -8.60 13.21
C ALA A 13 5.06 -9.39 12.59
N ILE A 14 4.78 -10.63 12.24
CA ILE A 14 5.71 -11.46 11.48
C ILE A 14 5.62 -11.06 10.01
N ALA A 15 6.76 -10.92 9.34
CA ALA A 15 6.80 -10.72 7.89
C ALA A 15 7.71 -11.76 7.23
N ALA A 16 7.27 -12.30 6.09
CA ALA A 16 8.14 -13.01 5.18
C ALA A 16 9.02 -12.00 4.44
N VAL A 17 10.33 -12.23 4.43
CA VAL A 17 11.32 -11.33 3.83
C VAL A 17 12.22 -12.09 2.86
N GLU A 18 13.12 -11.36 2.19
CA GLU A 18 14.07 -11.93 1.23
C GLU A 18 14.80 -13.18 1.76
N GLY A 19 15.05 -14.13 0.86
CA GLY A 19 15.68 -15.41 1.22
C GLY A 19 14.73 -16.44 1.83
N TYR A 20 13.40 -16.21 1.80
CA TYR A 20 12.40 -17.10 2.40
C TYR A 20 12.57 -17.25 3.92
N THR A 21 12.90 -16.14 4.58
CA THR A 21 13.07 -16.05 6.04
C THR A 21 11.96 -15.22 6.66
N LEU A 22 11.89 -15.22 8.00
CA LEU A 22 10.89 -14.49 8.78
C LEU A 22 11.55 -13.41 9.61
N ASP A 23 11.03 -12.19 9.52
CA ASP A 23 11.25 -11.12 10.50
C ASP A 23 10.12 -11.21 11.53
N GLU A 24 10.40 -11.74 12.72
CA GLU A 24 9.39 -11.94 13.77
C GLU A 24 8.88 -10.64 14.41
N ASN A 25 9.57 -9.52 14.19
CA ASN A 25 9.27 -8.24 14.83
C ASN A 25 9.18 -7.10 13.81
N PHE A 26 8.61 -7.39 12.64
CA PHE A 26 8.43 -6.39 11.59
C PHE A 26 7.50 -5.26 12.07
N SER A 27 7.96 -4.02 11.92
CA SER A 27 7.20 -2.79 12.23
C SER A 27 7.57 -1.70 11.23
N LEU A 28 6.63 -0.79 10.96
CA LEU A 28 6.88 0.40 10.14
C LEU A 28 7.81 1.41 10.84
N GLU A 29 7.95 1.34 12.16
CA GLU A 29 8.78 2.26 12.94
C GLU A 29 10.24 2.28 12.47
N LYS A 30 10.75 1.17 11.90
CA LYS A 30 12.13 1.10 11.40
C LYS A 30 12.40 2.02 10.20
N TYR A 31 11.34 2.44 9.50
CA TYR A 31 11.39 3.32 8.34
C TYR A 31 11.08 4.79 8.66
N ILE A 32 10.38 5.07 9.77
CA ILE A 32 10.09 6.44 10.20
C ILE A 32 11.41 7.21 10.38
N GLY A 33 11.45 8.42 9.84
CA GLY A 33 12.61 9.30 9.78
C GLY A 33 13.65 8.93 8.72
N LYS A 34 13.47 7.83 7.97
CA LYS A 34 14.44 7.32 7.00
C LYS A 34 13.88 7.23 5.59
N ASN A 35 12.77 6.51 5.43
CA ASN A 35 12.17 6.17 4.15
C ASN A 35 10.68 6.48 4.15
N GLU A 36 10.15 6.79 2.98
CA GLU A 36 8.71 6.71 2.74
C GLU A 36 8.34 5.24 2.52
N VAL A 37 7.12 4.86 2.89
CA VAL A 37 6.64 3.48 2.77
C VAL A 37 5.39 3.45 1.91
N LEU A 38 5.40 2.57 0.91
CA LEU A 38 4.20 2.17 0.17
C LEU A 38 3.71 0.85 0.76
N LEU A 39 2.73 0.92 1.67
CA LEU A 39 2.10 -0.25 2.28
C LEU A 39 0.87 -0.63 1.47
N PHE A 40 0.80 -1.87 1.01
CA PHE A 40 -0.33 -2.34 0.23
C PHE A 40 -0.89 -3.66 0.77
N PHE A 41 -2.21 -3.73 0.88
CA PHE A 41 -2.96 -4.88 1.36
C PHE A 41 -3.51 -5.69 0.17
N TYR A 42 -3.65 -6.99 0.34
CA TYR A 42 -4.37 -7.85 -0.60
C TYR A 42 -5.19 -8.91 0.14
N PRO A 43 -6.24 -9.48 -0.51
CA PRO A 43 -7.20 -10.33 0.20
C PRO A 43 -6.64 -11.68 0.69
N LYS A 44 -6.08 -12.48 -0.23
CA LYS A 44 -5.74 -13.89 0.01
C LYS A 44 -4.56 -14.34 -0.86
N ASP A 45 -3.66 -15.11 -0.27
CA ASP A 45 -2.66 -15.92 -0.96
C ASP A 45 -3.30 -16.95 -1.92
N PHE A 46 -2.55 -17.39 -2.93
CA PHE A 46 -2.98 -18.41 -3.90
C PHE A 46 -4.30 -18.11 -4.64
N THR A 47 -4.62 -16.83 -4.84
CA THR A 47 -5.80 -16.39 -5.62
C THR A 47 -5.41 -15.75 -6.96
N PHE A 48 -6.33 -15.04 -7.61
CA PHE A 48 -6.21 -14.68 -9.04
C PHE A 48 -5.52 -13.34 -9.30
N VAL A 49 -6.05 -12.24 -8.75
CA VAL A 49 -5.52 -10.88 -9.00
C VAL A 49 -4.29 -10.60 -8.13
N CYS A 50 -4.28 -11.10 -6.88
CA CYS A 50 -3.21 -10.87 -5.91
C CYS A 50 -1.80 -11.18 -6.48
N PRO A 51 -1.50 -12.36 -7.05
CA PRO A 51 -0.14 -12.63 -7.55
C PRO A 51 0.27 -11.66 -8.65
N THR A 52 -0.67 -11.17 -9.46
CA THR A 52 -0.37 -10.18 -10.52
C THR A 52 0.09 -8.86 -9.93
N GLU A 53 -0.52 -8.40 -8.84
CA GLU A 53 -0.14 -7.16 -8.15
C GLU A 53 1.22 -7.29 -7.47
N LEU A 54 1.44 -8.39 -6.72
CA LEU A 54 2.73 -8.60 -6.06
C LEU A 54 3.88 -8.66 -7.08
N ILE A 55 3.68 -9.36 -8.19
CA ILE A 55 4.69 -9.44 -9.26
C ILE A 55 4.86 -8.09 -9.97
N ALA A 56 3.79 -7.31 -10.16
CA ALA A 56 3.87 -6.00 -10.79
C ALA A 56 4.69 -5.01 -9.93
N PHE A 57 4.49 -4.99 -8.61
CA PHE A 57 5.35 -4.24 -7.69
C PHE A 57 6.79 -4.72 -7.78
N GLN A 58 7.02 -6.04 -7.76
CA GLN A 58 8.36 -6.60 -7.87
C GLN A 58 9.10 -6.16 -9.14
N ASN A 59 8.41 -6.17 -10.28
CA ASN A 59 8.99 -5.81 -11.57
C ASN A 59 9.35 -4.31 -11.65
N LYS A 60 8.81 -3.48 -10.75
CA LYS A 60 9.07 -2.03 -10.68
C LYS A 60 9.89 -1.63 -9.45
N MET A 61 10.51 -2.58 -8.73
CA MET A 61 11.25 -2.29 -7.50
C MET A 61 12.35 -1.25 -7.68
N GLU A 62 13.09 -1.28 -8.79
CA GLU A 62 14.12 -0.27 -9.08
C GLU A 62 13.55 1.15 -9.13
N GLU A 63 12.30 1.33 -9.58
CA GLU A 63 11.66 2.65 -9.63
C GLU A 63 11.29 3.18 -8.24
N PHE A 64 10.88 2.29 -7.33
CA PHE A 64 10.64 2.64 -5.93
C PHE A 64 11.95 2.94 -5.20
N GLU A 65 13.00 2.15 -5.43
CA GLU A 65 14.32 2.34 -4.85
C GLU A 65 14.94 3.67 -5.27
N LYS A 66 14.84 4.06 -6.56
CA LYS A 66 15.27 5.38 -7.05
C LYS A 66 14.61 6.54 -6.30
N ARG A 67 13.38 6.36 -5.85
CA ARG A 67 12.60 7.35 -5.07
C ARG A 67 12.81 7.23 -3.56
N GLY A 68 13.60 6.25 -3.10
CA GLY A 68 13.83 5.99 -1.68
C GLY A 68 12.59 5.46 -0.94
N VAL A 69 11.62 4.89 -1.68
CA VAL A 69 10.37 4.32 -1.14
C VAL A 69 10.54 2.84 -0.88
N VAL A 70 10.13 2.40 0.31
CA VAL A 70 10.08 0.99 0.68
C VAL A 70 8.69 0.43 0.39
N VAL A 71 8.62 -0.62 -0.42
CA VAL A 71 7.37 -1.34 -0.71
C VAL A 71 7.16 -2.45 0.33
N VAL A 72 5.95 -2.54 0.88
CA VAL A 72 5.58 -3.57 1.86
C VAL A 72 4.20 -4.13 1.50
N GLY A 73 4.13 -5.45 1.32
CA GLY A 73 2.86 -6.16 1.16
C GLY A 73 2.28 -6.58 2.51
N CYS A 74 0.96 -6.74 2.59
CA CYS A 74 0.27 -7.24 3.77
C CYS A 74 -0.99 -8.03 3.38
N SER A 75 -1.24 -9.12 4.05
CA SER A 75 -2.55 -9.80 4.01
C SER A 75 -2.88 -10.39 5.36
N THR A 76 -4.07 -10.98 5.49
CA THR A 76 -4.47 -11.65 6.73
C THR A 76 -4.18 -13.15 6.75
N ASP A 77 -3.38 -13.64 5.80
CA ASP A 77 -2.85 -15.00 5.79
C ASP A 77 -1.68 -15.15 6.77
N THR A 78 -1.25 -16.39 6.99
CA THR A 78 -0.10 -16.68 7.87
C THR A 78 1.23 -16.56 7.13
N GLU A 79 2.29 -16.36 7.89
CA GLU A 79 3.67 -16.31 7.39
C GLU A 79 4.10 -17.62 6.72
N GLN A 80 3.59 -18.77 7.15
CA GLN A 80 3.86 -20.06 6.49
C GLN A 80 3.25 -20.10 5.09
N THR A 81 2.05 -19.52 4.94
CA THR A 81 1.35 -19.43 3.65
C THR A 81 2.14 -18.54 2.70
N HIS A 82 2.61 -17.38 3.18
CA HIS A 82 3.50 -16.49 2.43
C HIS A 82 4.78 -17.18 1.98
N LEU A 83 5.48 -17.90 2.87
CA LEU A 83 6.69 -18.64 2.52
C LEU A 83 6.43 -19.73 1.48
N ALA A 84 5.32 -20.46 1.59
CA ALA A 84 4.93 -21.46 0.61
C ALA A 84 4.67 -20.82 -0.76
N TRP A 85 3.99 -19.66 -0.79
CA TRP A 85 3.64 -18.98 -2.02
C TRP A 85 4.84 -18.34 -2.71
N LEU A 86 5.75 -17.76 -1.94
CA LEU A 86 7.06 -17.28 -2.40
C LEU A 86 7.87 -18.41 -3.04
N ARG A 87 7.82 -19.64 -2.51
CA ARG A 87 8.52 -20.80 -3.10
C ARG A 87 7.82 -21.39 -4.32
N THR A 88 6.55 -21.03 -4.55
CA THR A 88 5.77 -21.55 -5.68
C THR A 88 6.16 -20.82 -6.97
N PRO A 89 6.53 -21.53 -8.05
CA PRO A 89 6.87 -20.90 -9.33
C PRO A 89 5.69 -20.10 -9.91
N ARG A 90 5.98 -18.98 -10.59
CA ARG A 90 4.96 -18.13 -11.24
C ARG A 90 4.05 -18.89 -12.21
N LYS A 91 4.62 -19.84 -12.95
CA LYS A 91 3.93 -20.74 -13.88
C LYS A 91 2.93 -21.69 -13.22
N GLN A 92 2.92 -21.78 -11.89
CA GLN A 92 1.95 -22.52 -11.08
C GLN A 92 1.07 -21.58 -10.24
N GLY A 93 0.99 -20.28 -10.59
CA GLY A 93 0.23 -19.29 -9.83
C GLY A 93 0.93 -18.78 -8.57
N GLY A 94 2.22 -19.07 -8.41
CA GLY A 94 3.04 -18.59 -7.30
C GLY A 94 3.63 -17.19 -7.51
N ILE A 95 4.33 -16.70 -6.49
CA ILE A 95 4.97 -15.37 -6.49
C ILE A 95 6.51 -15.45 -6.37
N GLN A 96 7.10 -16.56 -6.81
CA GLN A 96 8.57 -16.72 -6.84
C GLN A 96 9.26 -15.51 -7.49
N GLY A 97 10.27 -15.00 -6.79
CA GLY A 97 11.05 -13.82 -7.16
C GLY A 97 10.57 -12.51 -6.53
N VAL A 98 9.44 -12.50 -5.81
CA VAL A 98 9.09 -11.38 -4.93
C VAL A 98 10.06 -11.34 -3.73
N ASN A 99 10.68 -10.20 -3.45
CA ASN A 99 11.73 -10.07 -2.43
C ASN A 99 11.49 -8.98 -1.37
N TYR A 100 10.52 -8.08 -1.58
CA TYR A 100 10.14 -7.11 -0.55
C TYR A 100 9.32 -7.78 0.57
N PRO A 101 9.25 -7.17 1.78
CA PRO A 101 8.56 -7.75 2.92
C PRO A 101 7.05 -7.96 2.68
N ILE A 102 6.53 -9.11 3.12
CA ILE A 102 5.10 -9.43 3.14
C ILE A 102 4.68 -9.74 4.58
N ILE A 103 3.89 -8.85 5.17
CA ILE A 103 3.37 -8.97 6.54
C ILE A 103 2.24 -9.99 6.60
N ALA A 104 2.30 -10.87 7.61
CA ALA A 104 1.23 -11.75 8.01
C ALA A 104 0.39 -11.10 9.13
N ASP A 105 -0.75 -10.50 8.79
CA ASP A 105 -1.73 -9.94 9.72
C ASP A 105 -2.73 -11.01 10.16
N THR A 106 -2.24 -12.06 10.81
CA THR A 106 -3.04 -13.23 11.23
C THR A 106 -4.20 -12.83 12.14
N ASP A 107 -3.98 -11.83 12.99
CA ASP A 107 -4.95 -11.33 13.97
C ASP A 107 -5.94 -10.32 13.35
N LYS A 108 -5.74 -9.93 12.09
CA LYS A 108 -6.58 -8.98 11.33
C LYS A 108 -6.61 -7.58 11.91
N THR A 109 -5.71 -7.28 12.85
CA THR A 109 -5.69 -6.02 13.57
C THR A 109 -5.07 -4.91 12.72
N ILE A 110 -4.10 -5.24 11.86
CA ILE A 110 -3.47 -4.27 10.96
C ILE A 110 -4.49 -3.83 9.90
N ALA A 111 -5.12 -4.79 9.20
CA ALA A 111 -6.15 -4.51 8.22
C ALA A 111 -7.32 -3.73 8.82
N ASN A 112 -7.74 -4.06 10.05
CA ASN A 112 -8.78 -3.32 10.77
C ASN A 112 -8.34 -1.88 11.09
N ASN A 113 -7.14 -1.68 11.63
CA ASN A 113 -6.63 -0.35 12.00
C ASN A 113 -6.37 0.55 10.79
N PHE A 114 -6.00 -0.05 9.65
CA PHE A 114 -5.91 0.65 8.36
C PHE A 114 -7.28 0.82 7.68
N GLY A 115 -8.36 0.30 8.25
CA GLY A 115 -9.73 0.48 7.74
C GLY A 115 -10.01 -0.30 6.46
N VAL A 116 -9.26 -1.36 6.20
CA VAL A 116 -9.35 -2.18 4.98
C VAL A 116 -9.83 -3.61 5.22
N LEU A 117 -10.10 -4.01 6.47
CA LEU A 117 -10.71 -5.32 6.75
C LEU A 117 -12.12 -5.39 6.16
N GLY A 118 -12.36 -6.38 5.30
CA GLY A 118 -13.67 -6.65 4.73
C GLY A 118 -14.62 -7.25 5.76
N GLY A 119 -15.88 -6.84 5.73
CA GLY A 119 -16.90 -7.31 6.67
C GLY A 119 -16.83 -6.67 8.05
N SER A 120 -17.65 -7.16 8.97
CA SER A 120 -17.69 -6.66 10.36
C SER A 120 -18.21 -7.71 11.33
N TYR A 121 -17.79 -7.58 12.59
CA TYR A 121 -18.40 -8.32 13.69
C TYR A 121 -19.75 -7.72 14.06
N GLN A 122 -20.75 -8.57 14.25
CA GLN A 122 -22.09 -8.21 14.67
C GLN A 122 -22.53 -9.12 15.83
N MET A 123 -23.42 -8.62 16.68
CA MET A 123 -24.09 -9.45 17.69
C MET A 123 -25.28 -10.14 17.03
N ALA A 124 -25.25 -11.47 16.96
CA ALA A 124 -26.42 -12.25 16.57
C ALA A 124 -27.49 -12.21 17.67
N GLU A 125 -28.75 -12.51 17.30
CA GLU A 125 -29.89 -12.49 18.23
C GLU A 125 -29.70 -13.44 19.43
N ASN A 126 -28.90 -14.50 19.26
CA ASN A 126 -28.54 -15.45 20.31
C ASN A 126 -27.44 -14.94 21.27
N GLY A 127 -27.00 -13.69 21.11
CA GLY A 127 -25.95 -13.06 21.93
C GLY A 127 -24.52 -13.46 21.56
N GLN A 128 -24.29 -14.17 20.46
CA GLN A 128 -22.96 -14.56 19.99
C GLN A 128 -22.40 -13.55 18.98
N LEU A 129 -21.06 -13.49 18.86
CA LEU A 129 -20.38 -12.77 17.78
C LEU A 129 -20.55 -13.54 16.47
N GLU A 130 -21.02 -12.85 15.44
CA GLU A 130 -21.03 -13.31 14.06
C GLU A 130 -20.16 -12.38 13.21
N PHE A 131 -19.47 -12.92 12.21
CA PHE A 131 -18.77 -12.12 11.22
C PHE A 131 -19.58 -12.06 9.93
N VAL A 132 -19.97 -10.85 9.52
CA VAL A 132 -20.74 -10.63 8.30
C VAL A 132 -19.79 -10.13 7.21
N GLY A 133 -19.67 -10.88 6.12
CA GLY A 133 -18.74 -10.62 5.02
C GLY A 133 -17.52 -11.57 5.05
N GLU A 134 -16.47 -11.23 4.30
CA GLU A 134 -15.22 -12.01 4.28
C GLU A 134 -14.14 -11.32 5.11
N PRO A 135 -13.59 -11.97 6.17
CA PRO A 135 -12.60 -11.39 7.08
C PRO A 135 -11.20 -11.35 6.46
N VAL A 136 -11.07 -10.65 5.33
CA VAL A 136 -9.85 -10.43 4.57
C VAL A 136 -9.72 -8.97 4.17
N ALA A 137 -8.50 -8.51 3.91
CA ALA A 137 -8.28 -7.13 3.52
C ALA A 137 -8.82 -6.84 2.10
N PHE A 138 -9.46 -5.69 1.91
CA PHE A 138 -9.61 -5.07 0.60
C PHE A 138 -8.24 -4.70 0.01
N ARG A 139 -8.22 -4.35 -1.28
CA ARG A 139 -7.00 -3.93 -1.98
C ARG A 139 -6.67 -2.48 -1.65
N GLY A 140 -6.23 -2.25 -0.41
CA GLY A 140 -5.80 -0.95 0.09
C GLY A 140 -4.35 -0.66 -0.26
N THR A 141 -4.01 0.58 -0.65
CA THR A 141 -2.63 1.07 -0.73
C THR A 141 -2.52 2.37 0.05
N PHE A 142 -1.40 2.55 0.75
CA PHE A 142 -1.12 3.72 1.57
C PHE A 142 0.30 4.22 1.29
N LEU A 143 0.44 5.48 0.91
CA LEU A 143 1.71 6.18 0.89
C LEU A 143 1.92 6.86 2.24
N ILE A 144 2.94 6.41 2.97
CA ILE A 144 3.30 6.90 4.30
C ILE A 144 4.61 7.66 4.18
N ASP A 145 4.61 8.93 4.57
CA ASP A 145 5.83 9.76 4.48
C ASP A 145 6.86 9.42 5.58
N LYS A 146 8.01 10.09 5.53
CA LYS A 146 9.09 9.92 6.51
C LYS A 146 8.69 10.31 7.94
N GLU A 147 7.65 11.11 8.12
CA GLU A 147 7.13 11.45 9.45
C GLU A 147 6.14 10.39 9.96
N GLY A 148 5.80 9.38 9.13
CA GLY A 148 4.78 8.39 9.44
C GLY A 148 3.36 8.89 9.21
N ILE A 149 3.16 9.96 8.43
CA ILE A 149 1.84 10.50 8.07
C ILE A 149 1.39 9.86 6.75
N VAL A 150 0.13 9.41 6.68
CA VAL A 150 -0.47 8.92 5.44
C VAL A 150 -0.77 10.12 4.52
N ARG A 151 -0.22 10.10 3.31
CA ARG A 151 -0.38 11.18 2.31
C ARG A 151 -1.30 10.81 1.17
N HIS A 152 -1.40 9.53 0.88
CA HIS A 152 -2.33 8.99 -0.09
C HIS A 152 -2.88 7.66 0.42
N GLU A 153 -4.15 7.41 0.13
CA GLU A 153 -4.77 6.10 0.30
C GLU A 153 -5.72 5.82 -0.87
N VAL A 154 -5.77 4.57 -1.30
CA VAL A 154 -6.75 4.07 -2.27
C VAL A 154 -7.21 2.67 -1.83
N VAL A 155 -8.50 2.38 -1.97
CA VAL A 155 -9.07 1.08 -1.60
C VAL A 155 -9.94 0.57 -2.74
N ASN A 156 -9.48 -0.50 -3.38
CA ASN A 156 -10.24 -1.17 -4.43
C ASN A 156 -11.04 -2.36 -3.87
N TYR A 157 -12.22 -2.58 -4.44
CA TYR A 157 -12.99 -3.80 -4.18
C TYR A 157 -12.26 -5.04 -4.75
N PHE A 158 -12.60 -6.23 -4.26
CA PHE A 158 -11.85 -7.47 -4.52
C PHE A 158 -11.50 -7.78 -6.00
N PRO A 159 -12.37 -7.58 -7.00
CA PRO A 159 -12.06 -7.96 -8.38
C PRO A 159 -11.23 -6.92 -9.13
N ILE A 160 -10.97 -5.75 -8.55
CA ILE A 160 -10.36 -4.61 -9.24
C ILE A 160 -8.88 -4.49 -8.83
N GLY A 161 -7.96 -4.90 -9.70
CA GLY A 161 -6.52 -4.70 -9.49
C GLY A 161 -6.12 -3.22 -9.46
N ARG A 162 -4.98 -2.92 -8.83
CA ARG A 162 -4.38 -1.58 -8.77
C ARG A 162 -3.48 -1.29 -9.97
N SER A 163 -3.12 -0.01 -10.12
CA SER A 163 -2.15 0.46 -11.10
C SER A 163 -0.85 0.87 -10.41
N VAL A 164 0.24 0.13 -10.64
CA VAL A 164 1.57 0.45 -10.07
C VAL A 164 2.09 1.79 -10.59
N ASP A 165 1.75 2.16 -11.83
CA ASP A 165 2.17 3.43 -12.41
C ASP A 165 1.45 4.62 -11.74
N GLU A 166 0.23 4.44 -11.24
CA GLU A 166 -0.48 5.48 -10.46
C GLU A 166 0.14 5.67 -9.07
N GLU A 167 0.61 4.59 -8.45
CA GLU A 167 1.35 4.68 -7.18
C GLU A 167 2.66 5.44 -7.38
N LEU A 168 3.41 5.15 -8.46
CA LEU A 168 4.63 5.89 -8.83
C LEU A 168 4.34 7.37 -9.10
N ARG A 169 3.30 7.68 -9.88
CA ARG A 169 2.87 9.05 -10.16
C ARG A 169 2.54 9.82 -8.88
N THR A 170 1.86 9.17 -7.95
CA THR A 170 1.47 9.77 -6.67
C THR A 170 2.68 10.03 -5.76
N ILE A 171 3.65 9.10 -5.73
CA ILE A 171 4.93 9.31 -5.05
C ILE A 171 5.66 10.52 -5.65
N ASP A 172 5.75 10.60 -6.98
CA ASP A 172 6.42 11.71 -7.66
C ASP A 172 5.76 13.05 -7.34
N ALA A 173 4.43 13.11 -7.32
CA ALA A 173 3.68 14.32 -7.01
C ALA A 173 3.91 14.78 -5.56
N TRP A 174 3.90 13.82 -4.63
CA TRP A 174 4.17 14.08 -3.22
C TRP A 174 5.59 14.61 -2.99
N GLN A 175 6.59 13.92 -3.55
CA GLN A 175 8.00 14.31 -3.42
C GLN A 175 8.29 15.65 -4.10
N PHE A 176 7.66 15.93 -5.24
CA PHE A 176 7.74 17.22 -5.92
C PHE A 176 7.21 18.35 -5.03
N SER A 177 5.99 18.19 -4.49
CA SER A 177 5.36 19.19 -3.64
C SER A 177 6.19 19.48 -2.38
N GLN A 178 6.70 18.43 -1.74
CA GLN A 178 7.64 18.53 -0.61
C GLN A 178 8.90 19.32 -0.96
N LYS A 179 9.46 19.11 -2.15
CA LYS A 179 10.74 19.71 -2.56
C LYS A 179 10.59 21.18 -2.97
N TYR A 180 9.52 21.53 -3.67
CA TYR A 180 9.38 22.84 -4.31
C TYR A 180 8.31 23.74 -3.68
N GLY A 181 7.44 23.21 -2.81
CA GLY A 181 6.33 23.97 -2.22
C GLY A 181 5.24 24.34 -3.23
N GLU A 182 5.19 23.61 -4.34
CA GLU A 182 4.21 23.77 -5.41
C GLU A 182 3.18 22.63 -5.38
N VAL A 183 2.04 22.84 -6.01
CA VAL A 183 0.95 21.86 -6.11
C VAL A 183 0.89 21.26 -7.51
N CYS A 184 0.58 19.97 -7.55
CA CYS A 184 0.49 19.19 -8.79
C CYS A 184 -0.97 19.19 -9.28
N PRO A 185 -1.24 19.68 -10.51
CA PRO A 185 -2.59 19.68 -11.09
C PRO A 185 -3.10 18.26 -11.40
N ALA A 186 -4.36 18.16 -11.85
CA ALA A 186 -4.96 16.88 -12.24
C ALA A 186 -4.16 16.22 -13.37
N ASN A 187 -3.97 14.89 -13.26
CA ASN A 187 -3.20 14.07 -14.20
C ASN A 187 -1.70 14.41 -14.31
N TRP A 188 -1.17 15.25 -13.42
CA TRP A 188 0.24 15.64 -13.43
C TRP A 188 1.17 14.41 -13.39
N GLN A 189 2.20 14.45 -14.23
CA GLN A 189 3.34 13.55 -14.27
C GLN A 189 4.65 14.34 -14.14
N SER A 190 5.73 13.63 -13.81
CA SER A 190 7.05 14.26 -13.68
C SER A 190 7.47 14.96 -14.98
N GLY A 191 7.65 16.28 -14.91
CA GLY A 191 8.00 17.13 -16.05
C GLY A 191 6.86 18.01 -16.56
N ASP A 192 5.62 17.75 -16.15
CA ASP A 192 4.47 18.61 -16.46
C ASP A 192 4.49 19.92 -15.67
N ASP A 193 3.76 20.91 -16.19
CA ASP A 193 3.59 22.21 -15.55
C ASP A 193 2.90 22.10 -14.18
N THR A 194 3.28 23.00 -13.27
CA THR A 194 2.84 23.03 -11.87
C THR A 194 2.26 24.38 -11.50
N LEU A 195 1.80 24.47 -10.25
CA LEU A 195 1.06 25.61 -9.72
C LEU A 195 1.62 26.03 -8.36
N LYS A 196 1.64 27.32 -8.09
CA LYS A 196 1.76 27.84 -6.72
C LYS A 196 0.37 27.98 -6.11
N GLU A 197 0.30 27.94 -4.79
CA GLU A 197 -0.95 28.14 -4.04
C GLU A 197 -1.38 29.63 -4.03
N SER A 198 -1.63 30.21 -5.21
CA SER A 198 -2.11 31.58 -5.38
C SER A 198 -3.15 31.71 -6.49
N HIS A 199 -4.00 32.73 -6.43
CA HIS A 199 -5.04 32.99 -7.42
C HIS A 199 -4.45 33.40 -8.78
N GLU A 200 -3.34 34.12 -8.78
CA GLU A 200 -2.62 34.51 -9.99
C GLU A 200 -2.05 33.27 -10.69
N SER A 201 -1.38 32.38 -9.95
CA SER A 201 -0.74 31.19 -10.52
C SER A 201 -1.74 30.24 -11.18
N VAL A 202 -2.90 30.01 -10.56
CA VAL A 202 -3.94 29.16 -11.18
C VAL A 202 -4.55 29.82 -12.43
N SER A 203 -4.71 31.15 -12.44
CA SER A 203 -5.21 31.85 -13.63
C SER A 203 -4.24 31.77 -14.80
N GLU A 204 -2.94 31.92 -14.55
CA GLU A 204 -1.89 31.80 -15.57
C GLU A 204 -1.85 30.39 -16.16
N TYR A 205 -1.82 29.38 -15.30
CA TYR A 205 -1.80 27.98 -15.72
C TYR A 205 -3.03 27.58 -16.54
N LEU A 206 -4.23 27.95 -16.08
CA LEU A 206 -5.47 27.64 -16.80
C LEU A 206 -5.55 28.37 -18.14
N SER A 207 -4.97 29.57 -18.25
CA SER A 207 -4.91 30.31 -19.51
C SER A 207 -3.94 29.68 -20.52
N ALA A 208 -2.85 29.07 -20.02
CA ALA A 208 -1.87 28.37 -20.86
C ALA A 208 -2.36 26.99 -21.34
N ASN A 209 -3.33 26.39 -20.63
CA ASN A 209 -3.82 25.02 -20.85
C ASN A 209 -5.32 24.95 -21.24
N ALA A 210 -5.88 26.04 -21.77
CA ALA A 210 -7.28 26.15 -22.19
C ALA A 210 -7.56 25.57 -23.59
#